data_AF-A0A1G6JEH4-F1
#
_entry.id   AF-A0A1G6JEH4-F1
#
_cell.length_a   1.000
_cell.length_b   1.000
_cell.length_c   1.000
_cell.angle_alpha   90.00
_cell.angle_beta   90.00
_cell.angle_gamma   90.00
#
_symmetry.space_group_name_H-M   'P 1'
#
loop_
_entity.id
_entity.type
_entity.pdbx_description
1 polymer ?
#
loop_
_entity_poly.entity_id
_entity_poly.type
_entity_poly.pdbx_seq_one_letter_code
_entity_poly.pdbx_strand_id
1 'polypeptide(L)' 'MVPVDARGGPGQGGALVLRLTGDTITEAGTLTHPRRTGADSGIRRSLVAGGALWTLSASGLLATDLDPLRPVAWVPFA' A
#
# COMPACT_ATOMS: atom_id res chain seq x y z
N MET A 1 4.24 -6.54 9.53
CA MET A 1 3.18 -6.38 8.51
C MET A 1 3.73 -6.81 7.17
N VAL A 2 2.97 -7.61 6.43
CA VAL A 2 3.36 -8.06 5.08
C VAL A 2 2.26 -7.64 4.12
N PRO A 3 2.58 -6.84 3.08
CA PRO A 3 1.63 -6.50 2.03
C PRO A 3 1.56 -7.62 0.98
N VAL A 4 0.34 -7.95 0.55
CA VAL A 4 0.05 -8.91 -0.52
C VAL A 4 -0.72 -8.18 -1.62
N ASP A 5 -0.37 -8.42 -2.88
CA ASP A 5 -1.11 -7.84 -4.01
C ASP A 5 -2.57 -8.27 -3.96
N ALA A 6 -3.48 -7.31 -3.75
CA ALA A 6 -4.90 -7.52 -3.89
C ALA A 6 -5.21 -7.49 -5.39
N ARG A 7 -5.63 -8.63 -5.94
CA ARG A 7 -5.99 -8.74 -7.36
C ARG A 7 -7.26 -7.92 -7.63
N GLY A 8 -7.10 -6.67 -8.05
CA GLY A 8 -8.19 -5.84 -8.56
C GLY A 8 -8.26 -5.81 -10.09
N GLY A 9 -9.35 -5.27 -10.64
CA GLY A 9 -9.49 -5.04 -12.08
C GLY A 9 -8.42 -4.08 -12.66
N PRO A 10 -8.39 -3.87 -13.98
CA PRO A 10 -7.41 -2.99 -14.63
C PRO A 10 -7.40 -1.59 -13.98
N GLY A 11 -6.23 -1.11 -13.55
CA GLY A 11 -6.07 0.19 -12.88
C GLY A 11 -6.66 0.26 -11.46
N GLN A 12 -6.83 -0.88 -10.80
CA GLN A 12 -7.48 -1.03 -9.50
C GLN A 12 -6.61 -1.88 -8.56
N GLY A 13 -5.30 -1.69 -8.60
CA GLY A 13 -4.40 -2.41 -7.70
C GLY A 13 -4.42 -1.83 -6.29
N GLY A 14 -4.40 -2.73 -5.31
CA GLY A 14 -4.26 -2.41 -3.89
C GLY A 14 -3.40 -3.46 -3.20
N ALA A 15 -3.05 -3.22 -1.95
CA ALA A 15 -2.30 -4.17 -1.13
C ALA A 15 -3.08 -4.53 0.12
N LEU A 16 -3.34 -5.82 0.32
CA LEU A 16 -3.87 -6.34 1.57
C LEU A 16 -2.73 -6.34 2.60
N VAL A 17 -2.90 -5.64 3.70
CA VAL A 17 -1.93 -5.60 4.79
C VAL A 17 -2.35 -6.63 5.84
N LEU A 18 -1.46 -7.58 6.11
CA LEU A 18 -1.66 -8.60 7.12
C LEU A 18 -0.83 -8.32 8.36
N ARG A 19 -1.43 -8.53 9.53
CA ARG A 19 -0.76 -8.55 10.83
C ARG A 19 -0.51 -9.99 11.24
N LEU A 20 0.73 -10.27 11.63
CA LEU A 20 1.14 -11.55 12.16
C LEU A 20 1.42 -11.39 13.66
N THR A 21 0.77 -12.20 14.49
CA THR A 21 0.97 -12.25 15.94
C THR A 21 1.12 -13.72 16.34
N GLY A 22 2.35 -14.16 16.64
CA GLY A 22 2.64 -15.57 16.87
C GLY A 22 2.34 -16.41 15.62
N ASP A 23 1.40 -17.33 15.74
CA ASP A 23 0.88 -18.20 14.66
C ASP A 23 -0.39 -17.66 14.00
N THR A 24 -0.88 -16.49 14.45
CA THR A 24 -2.14 -15.91 13.98
C THR A 24 -1.89 -14.86 12.90
N ILE A 25 -2.65 -14.94 11.80
CA ILE A 25 -2.71 -13.94 10.73
C ILE A 25 -4.07 -13.24 10.79
N THR A 26 -4.07 -11.91 10.86
CA THR A 26 -5.28 -11.10 10.73
C THR A 26 -5.13 -10.07 9.61
N GLU A 27 -6.25 -9.73 8.98
CA GLU A 27 -6.31 -8.56 8.10
C GLU A 27 -6.20 -7.28 8.92
N ALA A 28 -5.25 -6.42 8.57
CA ALA A 28 -5.12 -5.08 9.13
C ALA A 28 -5.83 -4.04 8.27
N GLY A 29 -5.98 -4.29 6.96
CA GLY A 29 -6.74 -3.46 6.04
C GLY A 29 -6.20 -3.54 4.61
N THR A 30 -6.77 -2.73 3.71
CA THR A 30 -6.34 -2.64 2.31
C THR A 30 -5.84 -1.24 1.97
N LEU A 31 -4.68 -1.16 1.33
CA LEU A 31 -4.10 0.09 0.82
C LEU A 31 -4.40 0.27 -0.66
N THR A 32 -4.67 1.50 -1.05
CA THR A 32 -4.82 1.91 -2.45
C THR A 32 -4.06 3.20 -2.69
N HIS A 33 -3.55 3.39 -3.91
CA HIS A 33 -2.92 4.63 -4.31
C HIS A 33 -3.94 5.60 -4.94
N PRO A 34 -3.72 6.92 -4.85
CA PRO A 34 -4.50 7.90 -5.59
C PRO A 34 -4.54 7.56 -7.08
N ARG A 35 -5.75 7.54 -7.65
CA ARG A 35 -5.95 7.29 -9.08
C ARG A 35 -5.71 8.58 -9.87
N ARG A 36 -4.88 8.47 -10.91
CA ARG A 36 -4.78 9.49 -11.97
C ARG A 36 -5.27 8.87 -13.27
N THR A 37 -6.11 9.59 -14.01
CA THR A 37 -6.64 9.15 -15.30
C THR A 37 -5.50 8.73 -16.24
N GLY A 38 -5.58 7.51 -16.77
CA GLY A 38 -4.56 6.94 -17.64
C GLY A 38 -3.29 6.41 -16.95
N ALA A 39 -3.20 6.46 -15.61
CA ALA A 39 -2.04 5.96 -14.87
C ALA A 39 -2.34 4.66 -14.13
N ASP A 40 -1.37 3.74 -14.13
CA ASP A 40 -1.42 2.51 -13.34
C ASP A 40 -1.16 2.82 -11.85
N SER A 41 -2.22 2.73 -11.04
CA SER A 41 -2.16 2.90 -9.59
C SER A 41 -1.82 1.61 -8.83
N GLY A 42 -1.49 0.51 -9.52
CA GLY A 42 -1.11 -0.74 -8.89
C GLY A 42 0.16 -0.63 -8.05
N ILE A 43 0.11 -1.15 -6.83
CA ILE A 43 1.28 -1.23 -5.94
C ILE A 43 2.22 -2.30 -6.51
N ARG A 44 3.51 -1.96 -6.64
CA ARG A 44 4.53 -2.81 -7.27
C ARG A 44 5.64 -3.20 -6.30
N ARG A 45 5.92 -2.34 -5.33
CA ARG A 45 6.95 -2.53 -4.30
C ARG A 45 6.46 -1.96 -2.98
N SER A 46 7.01 -2.49 -1.90
CA SER A 46 6.76 -2.03 -0.55
C SER A 46 8.06 -2.05 0.26
N LEU A 47 8.15 -1.15 1.23
CA LEU A 47 9.28 -1.02 2.14
C LEU A 47 8.79 -0.49 3.49
N VAL A 48 9.27 -1.04 4.60
CA VAL A 48 9.08 -0.42 5.92
C VAL A 48 10.33 0.37 6.28
N ALA A 49 10.20 1.68 6.46
CA ALA A 49 11.31 2.57 6.78
C ALA A 49 10.81 3.79 7.56
N GLY A 50 11.60 4.22 8.56
CA GLY A 50 11.26 5.40 9.36
C GLY A 50 9.93 5.29 10.13
N GLY A 51 9.51 4.07 10.49
CA GLY A 51 8.24 3.83 11.20
C GLY A 51 6.99 3.77 10.32
N ALA A 52 7.12 3.95 9.00
CA ALA A 52 6.01 3.92 8.05
C ALA A 52 6.15 2.77 7.04
N LEU A 53 5.02 2.29 6.55
CA LEU A 53 4.93 1.47 5.35
C LEU A 53 4.91 2.38 4.12
N TRP A 54 5.91 2.22 3.27
CA TRP A 54 6.00 2.86 1.97
C TRP A 54 5.54 1.89 0.89
N THR A 55 4.62 2.32 0.04
CA THR A 55 4.19 1.58 -1.15
C THR A 55 4.45 2.40 -2.40
N LEU A 56 4.90 1.75 -3.46
CA LEU A 56 5.31 2.36 -4.72
C LEU A 56 4.40 1.89 -5.86
N SER A 57 3.89 2.82 -6.67
CA SER A 57 3.23 2.54 -7.96
C SER A 57 3.91 3.31 -9.10
N ALA A 58 3.37 3.22 -10.32
CA ALA A 58 3.84 4.04 -11.44
C ALA A 58 3.55 5.54 -11.24
N SER A 59 2.64 5.90 -10.34
CA SER A 59 2.21 7.29 -10.12
C SER A 59 2.93 7.99 -8.97
N GLY A 60 3.64 7.26 -8.11
CA GLY A 60 4.30 7.83 -6.93
C GLY A 60 4.44 6.87 -5.75
N LEU A 61 4.79 7.44 -4.59
CA LEU A 61 4.92 6.75 -3.31
C LEU A 61 3.84 7.21 -2.33
N LEU A 62 3.26 6.25 -1.60
CA LEU A 62 2.42 6.52 -0.44
C LEU A 62 3.14 6.06 0.83
N ALA A 63 3.22 6.93 1.82
CA ALA A 63 3.60 6.58 3.19
C ALA A 63 2.35 6.40 4.04
N THR A 64 2.30 5.30 4.79
CA THR A 64 1.18 4.94 5.67
C THR A 64 1.72 4.53 7.04
N ASP A 65 1.13 5.04 8.12
CA ASP A 65 1.40 4.59 9.47
C ASP A 65 1.12 3.08 9.58
N LEU A 66 1.93 2.33 10.34
CA LEU A 66 1.70 0.88 10.48
C LEU A 66 0.45 0.54 11.30
N ASP A 67 0.05 1.42 12.22
CA ASP A 67 -1.12 1.25 13.07
C ASP A 67 -1.64 2.64 13.41
N PRO A 68 -2.78 3.10 12.82
CA PRO A 68 -3.90 2.32 12.30
C PRO A 68 -3.99 2.24 10.74
N LEU A 69 -2.88 2.08 10.00
CA LEU A 69 -2.88 2.14 8.52
C LEU A 69 -3.38 3.47 7.93
N ARG A 70 -3.08 4.57 8.62
CA ARG A 70 -3.45 5.91 8.16
C ARG A 70 -2.46 6.43 7.10
N PRO A 71 -2.92 6.92 5.94
CA PRO A 71 -2.08 7.63 4.98
C PRO A 71 -1.47 8.88 5.62
N VAL A 72 -0.15 9.04 5.47
CA VAL A 72 0.63 10.16 6.05
C VAL A 72 1.07 11.13 4.97
N ALA A 73 1.54 10.61 3.83
CA ALA A 73 2.04 11.44 2.73
C ALA A 73 1.91 10.74 1.38
N TRP A 74 1.59 11.52 0.35
CA TRP A 74 1.66 11.12 -1.05
C TRP A 74 2.75 11.93 -1.77
N VAL A 75 3.68 11.24 -2.42
CA VAL A 75 4.75 11.83 -3.22
C VAL A 75 4.53 11.43 -4.68
N PRO A 76 3.93 12.30 -5.52
CA PRO A 76 3.70 12.00 -6.93
C PRO A 76 5.02 12.00 -7.71
N PHE A 77 5.10 11.14 -8.72
CA PHE A 77 6.08 11.29 -9.79
C PHE A 77 5.60 12.30 -10.82
N ALA A 78 6.53 13.01 -11.47
CA ALA A 78 6.23 14.02 -12.49
C ALA A 78 5.47 13.41 -13.69
#